data_AF-A0A089NEF5-F1
#
_entry.id   AF-A0A089NEF5-F1
#
_cell.length_a   1.000
_cell.length_b   1.000
_cell.length_c   1.000
_cell.angle_alpha   90.00
_cell.angle_beta   90.00
_cell.angle_gamma   90.00
#
_symmetry.space_group_name_H-M   'P 1'
#
loop_
_entity.id
_entity.type
_entity.pdbx_description
1 polymer ?
#
loop_
_entity_poly.entity_id
_entity_poly.type
_entity_poly.pdbx_seq_one_letter_code
_entity_poly.pdbx_strand_id
1 'polypeptide(L)' 'MNSKRPITPYGWAIKQRLTELHLDQKKFCEIYNIPPYRLSNLIHGTRKAERYRRQVSELLGLPPS' A
#
# COMPACT_ATOMS: atom_id res chain seq x y z
N MET A 1 -16.91 12.81 -12.61
CA MET A 1 -15.64 12.51 -13.31
C MET A 1 -14.81 11.62 -12.41
N ASN A 2 -14.35 10.48 -12.92
CA ASN A 2 -13.69 9.43 -12.12
C ASN A 2 -12.24 9.84 -11.85
N SER A 3 -12.03 10.75 -10.89
CA SER A 3 -10.73 11.34 -10.51
C SER A 3 -9.85 10.33 -9.75
N LYS A 4 -9.65 9.14 -10.30
CA LYS A 4 -8.73 8.16 -9.71
C LYS A 4 -7.32 8.69 -9.92
N ARG A 5 -6.70 9.17 -8.83
CA ARG A 5 -5.29 9.58 -8.86
C ARG A 5 -4.42 8.43 -9.39
N PRO A 6 -3.34 8.74 -10.12
CA PRO A 6 -2.44 7.71 -10.60
C PRO A 6 -1.82 6.92 -9.42
N ILE A 7 -1.35 5.72 -9.72
CA ILE A 7 -0.56 4.92 -8.78
C ILE A 7 0.82 5.58 -8.68
N THR A 8 1.28 5.81 -7.46
CA THR A 8 2.61 6.38 -7.20
C THR A 8 3.71 5.33 -7.40
N PRO A 9 5.00 5.72 -7.53
CA PRO A 9 6.10 4.77 -7.54
C PRO A 9 6.09 3.83 -6.32
N TYR A 10 5.80 4.37 -5.14
CA TYR A 10 5.63 3.57 -3.91
C TYR A 10 4.43 2.62 -4.01
N GLY A 11 3.31 3.07 -4.57
CA GLY A 11 2.14 2.22 -4.83
C GLY A 11 2.41 1.08 -5.79
N TRP A 12 3.26 1.29 -6.80
CA TRP A 12 3.73 0.22 -7.68
C TRP A 12 4.61 -0.78 -6.93
N ALA A 13 5.52 -0.31 -6.09
CA ALA A 13 6.35 -1.19 -5.26
C ALA A 13 5.51 -2.06 -4.31
N ILE A 14 4.47 -1.50 -3.69
CA ILE A 14 3.49 -2.26 -2.91
C ILE A 14 2.84 -3.35 -3.75
N LYS A 15 2.28 -2.98 -4.91
CA LYS A 15 1.57 -3.94 -5.78
C LYS A 15 2.50 -5.04 -6.28
N GLN A 16 3.71 -4.70 -6.67
CA GLN A 16 4.71 -5.66 -7.10
C GLN A 16 5.00 -6.68 -5.97
N ARG A 17 5.26 -6.22 -4.75
CA ARG A 17 5.53 -7.13 -3.63
C ARG A 17 4.36 -8.01 -3.27
N LEU A 18 3.14 -7.47 -3.31
CA LEU A 18 1.92 -8.26 -3.10
C LEU A 18 1.79 -9.37 -4.14
N THR A 19 2.05 -9.08 -5.41
CA THR A 19 2.05 -10.08 -6.49
C THR A 19 3.11 -11.15 -6.27
N GLU A 20 4.33 -10.77 -5.91
CA GLU A 20 5.43 -11.71 -5.63
C GLU A 20 5.09 -12.65 -4.45
N LEU A 21 4.35 -12.15 -3.46
CA LEU A 21 3.85 -12.91 -2.32
C LEU A 21 2.55 -13.69 -2.60
N HIS A 22 2.03 -13.64 -3.83
CA HIS A 22 0.73 -14.23 -4.20
C HIS A 22 -0.41 -13.80 -3.27
N LEU A 23 -0.39 -12.54 -2.86
CA LEU A 23 -1.30 -11.96 -1.87
C LEU A 23 -2.06 -10.78 -2.47
N ASP A 24 -3.38 -10.80 -2.41
CA ASP A 24 -4.17 -9.64 -2.82
C ASP A 24 -4.21 -8.55 -1.72
N GLN A 25 -4.59 -7.33 -2.12
CA GLN A 25 -4.63 -6.17 -1.20
C GLN A 25 -5.63 -6.35 -0.04
N LYS A 26 -6.77 -7.02 -0.28
CA LYS A 26 -7.80 -7.21 0.74
C LYS A 26 -7.29 -8.17 1.81
N LYS A 27 -6.75 -9.31 1.38
CA LYS A 27 -6.17 -10.32 2.26
C LYS A 27 -4.96 -9.78 3.02
N PHE A 28 -4.10 -9.00 2.37
CA PHE A 28 -3.00 -8.30 3.05
C PHE A 28 -3.52 -7.36 4.16
N CYS A 29 -4.55 -6.57 3.86
CA CYS A 29 -5.16 -5.68 4.83
C CYS A 29 -5.77 -6.43 6.02
N GLU A 30 -6.44 -7.56 5.77
CA GLU A 30 -7.04 -8.41 6.81
C GLU A 30 -5.98 -9.04 7.71
N ILE A 31 -4.92 -9.63 7.13
CA ILE A 31 -3.84 -10.30 7.89
C ILE A 31 -3.15 -9.33 8.86
N TYR A 32 -2.88 -8.10 8.41
CA TYR A 32 -2.10 -7.13 9.19
C TYR A 32 -2.94 -6.04 9.86
N ASN A 33 -4.27 -6.21 9.87
CA ASN A 33 -5.23 -5.27 10.45
C ASN A 33 -5.04 -3.83 9.94
N ILE A 34 -4.77 -3.68 8.64
CA ILE A 34 -4.61 -2.40 7.96
C ILE A 34 -5.97 -2.03 7.34
N PRO A 35 -6.54 -0.86 7.64
CA PRO A 35 -7.77 -0.46 6.98
C PRO A 35 -7.55 -0.31 5.46
N PRO A 36 -8.37 -0.93 4.58
CA PRO A 36 -8.12 -0.93 3.13
C PRO A 36 -7.98 0.47 2.52
N TYR A 37 -8.73 1.45 3.04
CA TYR A 37 -8.63 2.84 2.59
C TYR A 37 -7.25 3.46 2.91
N ARG A 38 -6.54 2.99 3.95
CA ARG A 38 -5.18 3.43 4.28
C ARG A 38 -4.18 2.89 3.27
N LEU A 39 -4.27 1.62 2.90
CA LEU A 39 -3.43 1.06 1.84
C LEU A 39 -3.69 1.76 0.50
N SER A 40 -4.96 2.00 0.16
CA SER A 40 -5.32 2.77 -1.03
C SER A 40 -4.72 4.19 -1.01
N ASN A 41 -4.75 4.87 0.13
CA ASN A 41 -4.13 6.19 0.27
C ASN A 41 -2.61 6.16 0.02
N LEU A 42 -1.92 5.09 0.44
CA LEU A 42 -0.50 4.90 0.18
C LEU A 42 -0.23 4.63 -1.31
N ILE A 43 -1.05 3.80 -1.95
CA ILE A 43 -0.92 3.46 -3.37
C ILE A 43 -1.06 4.72 -4.24
N HIS A 44 -2.01 5.59 -3.92
CA HIS A 44 -2.37 6.77 -4.72
C HIS A 44 -1.79 8.10 -4.20
N GLY A 45 -1.03 8.08 -3.09
CA GLY A 45 -0.42 9.28 -2.51
C GLY A 45 -1.43 10.36 -2.09
N THR A 46 -2.62 9.98 -1.62
CA THR A 46 -3.71 10.93 -1.31
C THR A 46 -3.65 11.51 0.09
N ARG A 47 -3.00 10.84 1.05
CA ARG A 47 -2.80 11.31 2.43
C ARG A 47 -1.45 10.87 2.98
N LYS A 48 -0.79 11.75 3.75
CA LYS A 48 0.36 11.37 4.58
C LYS A 48 -0.12 10.43 5.68
N ALA A 49 0.25 9.16 5.55
CA ALA A 49 -0.09 8.12 6.50
C ALA A 49 1.19 7.49 7.06
N GLU A 50 2.08 8.32 7.62
CA GLU A 50 3.44 7.94 8.05
C GLU A 50 3.50 6.64 8.85
N ARG A 51 2.60 6.47 9.83
CA ARG A 51 2.51 5.23 10.62
C ARG A 51 2.26 4.00 9.73
N TYR A 52 1.27 4.07 8.85
CA TYR A 52 0.93 2.96 7.95
C TYR A 52 1.95 2.77 6.84
N ARG A 53 2.60 3.85 6.40
CA ARG A 53 3.71 3.79 5.43
C ARG A 53 4.86 2.98 6.00
N ARG A 54 5.29 3.29 7.23
CA ARG A 54 6.34 2.53 7.94
C ARG A 54 5.94 1.07 8.09
N GLN A 55 4.75 0.82 8.64
CA GLN A 55 4.23 -0.54 8.82
C GLN A 55 4.19 -1.33 7.51
N VAL A 56 3.63 -0.76 6.43
CA VAL A 56 3.55 -1.44 5.12
C VAL A 56 4.94 -1.67 4.53
N SER A 57 5.85 -0.71 4.65
CA SER A 57 7.23 -0.89 4.18
C SER A 57 7.95 -2.01 4.92
N GLU A 58 7.80 -2.10 6.25
CA GLU A 58 8.37 -3.18 7.05
C GLU A 58 7.79 -4.55 6.65
N LEU A 59 6.46 -4.65 6.57
CA LEU A 59 5.76 -5.89 6.23
C LEU A 59 6.06 -6.41 4.82
N LEU A 60 6.35 -5.51 3.87
CA LEU A 60 6.65 -5.85 2.47
C LEU A 60 8.14 -5.81 2.14
N GLY A 61 9.01 -5.49 3.12
CA GLY A 61 10.45 -5.33 2.89
C GLY A 61 10.80 -4.25 1.87
N LEU A 62 10.06 -3.13 1.86
CA LEU A 62 10.29 -2.00 0.97
C LEU A 62 11.21 -0.96 1.65
N PRO A 63 12.06 -0.26 0.88
CA PRO A 63 12.93 0.77 1.44
C PRO A 63 12.11 1.90 2.10
N PRO A 64 12.61 2.48 3.21
CA PRO A 64 12.01 3.68 3.77
C PRO A 64 12.14 4.80 2.73
N SER A 65 11.01 5.40 2.37
CA SER A 65 10.93 6.49 1.39
C SER A 65 10.10 7.63 1.92
#